data_AF-A0A5S9M2V4-F1
#
_entry.id   AF-A0A5S9M2V4-F1
#
_cell.length_a   1.000
_cell.length_b   1.000
_cell.length_c   1.000
_cell.angle_alpha   90.00
_cell.angle_beta   90.00
_cell.angle_gamma   90.00
#
_symmetry.space_group_name_H-M   'P 1'
#
loop_
_entity.id
_entity.type
_entity.pdbx_description
1 polymer ?
#
loop_
_entity_poly.entity_id
_entity_poly.type
_entity_poly.pdbx_seq_one_letter_code
_entity_poly.pdbx_strand_id
1 'polypeptide(L)'
;MLDQGDIYLDQYEGWYSIPDETFYTETQLVDVERNEKGEVIGGKSPDSGHPVELIKEESYFFRMSKYADRLLDYYEKNPSFIQPESRKNEMINNFIKPGLEDLAVSRTTFDWGIKVPNNPKHVIYVWD
;
A
#
# COMPACT_ATOMS: atom_id res chain seq x y z
N MET A 1 -9.17 16.42 -2.70
CA MET A 1 -8.14 15.35 -2.85
C MET A 1 -7.94 14.96 -4.32
N LEU A 2 -8.97 14.50 -5.05
CA LEU A 2 -8.85 14.25 -6.50
C LEU A 2 -8.48 15.52 -7.29
N ASP A 3 -9.21 16.62 -7.11
CA ASP A 3 -8.92 17.90 -7.78
C ASP A 3 -7.62 18.59 -7.31
N GLN A 4 -7.05 18.15 -6.20
CA GLN A 4 -5.82 18.69 -5.63
C GLN A 4 -4.57 17.93 -6.11
N GLY A 5 -4.75 16.86 -6.90
CA GLY A 5 -3.68 15.98 -7.38
C GLY A 5 -3.08 15.09 -6.28
N ASP A 6 -3.73 15.01 -5.12
CA ASP A 6 -3.28 14.18 -4.00
C ASP A 6 -3.76 12.73 -4.15
N ILE A 7 -4.80 12.50 -4.95
CA ILE A 7 -5.23 11.15 -5.37
C ILE A 7 -4.96 11.01 -6.86
N TYR A 8 -4.26 9.95 -7.25
CA TYR A 8 -3.92 9.64 -8.64
C TYR A 8 -4.22 8.18 -8.96
N LEU A 9 -4.53 7.88 -10.22
CA LEU A 9 -4.74 6.50 -10.66
C LEU A 9 -3.37 5.89 -10.99
N ASP A 10 -3.09 4.73 -10.41
CA ASP A 10 -1.91 3.93 -10.72
C ASP A 10 -2.26 2.44 -10.68
N GLN A 11 -1.34 1.59 -11.12
CA GLN A 11 -1.50 0.14 -11.05
C GLN A 11 -0.68 -0.40 -9.89
N TYR A 12 -1.37 -1.00 -8.91
CA TYR A 12 -0.70 -1.82 -7.91
C TYR A 12 -0.31 -3.15 -8.55
N GLU A 13 0.97 -3.46 -8.55
CA GLU A 13 1.49 -4.76 -8.95
C GLU A 13 2.05 -5.46 -7.72
N GLY A 14 1.42 -6.56 -7.31
CA GLY A 14 1.77 -7.31 -6.12
C GLY A 14 1.56 -8.80 -6.31
N TRP A 15 2.30 -9.60 -5.54
CA TRP A 15 2.20 -11.05 -5.57
C TRP A 15 1.17 -11.50 -4.56
N TYR A 16 0.04 -12.03 -5.03
CA TYR A 16 -1.08 -12.41 -4.19
C TYR A 16 -1.13 -13.92 -4.01
N SER A 17 -1.22 -14.37 -2.76
CA SER A 17 -1.49 -15.78 -2.42
C SER A 17 -2.98 -15.93 -2.15
N ILE A 18 -3.70 -16.62 -3.04
CA ILE A 18 -5.14 -16.92 -2.84
C ILE A 18 -5.39 -17.70 -1.54
N PRO A 19 -4.61 -18.75 -1.20
CA PRO A 19 -4.85 -19.52 0.03
C PRO A 19 -4.60 -18.72 1.31
N ASP A 20 -3.69 -17.75 1.28
CA ASP A 20 -3.35 -16.92 2.44
C ASP A 20 -4.12 -15.57 2.45
N GLU A 21 -4.88 -15.30 1.38
CA GLU A 21 -5.54 -14.02 1.10
C GLU A 21 -4.65 -12.78 1.32
N THR A 22 -3.34 -12.92 1.06
CA THR A 22 -2.32 -11.93 1.44
C THR A 22 -1.49 -11.49 0.23
N PHE A 23 -1.15 -10.18 0.21
CA PHE A 23 -0.22 -9.59 -0.75
C PHE A 23 1.20 -9.58 -0.21
N TYR A 24 2.14 -10.00 -1.05
CA TYR A 24 3.56 -10.01 -0.79
C TYR A 24 4.30 -9.15 -1.80
N THR A 25 5.37 -8.50 -1.36
CA THR A 25 6.30 -7.82 -2.26
C THR A 25 7.29 -8.82 -2.87
N GLU A 26 7.92 -8.46 -3.99
CA GLU A 26 8.91 -9.32 -4.67
C GLU A 26 10.03 -9.79 -3.71
N THR A 27 10.43 -8.94 -2.76
CA THR A 27 11.50 -9.21 -1.80
C THR A 27 11.09 -10.17 -0.68
N GLN A 28 9.78 -10.37 -0.46
CA GLN A 28 9.24 -11.26 0.57
C GLN A 28 8.99 -12.69 0.07
N LEU A 29 9.00 -12.91 -1.25
CA LEU A 29 8.72 -14.22 -1.83
C LEU A 29 9.83 -15.24 -1.59
N VAL A 30 9.44 -16.52 -1.51
CA VAL A 30 10.35 -17.67 -1.49
C VAL A 30 10.24 -18.46 -2.80
N ASP A 31 11.26 -19.27 -3.14
CA ASP A 31 11.34 -20.01 -4.41
C ASP A 31 11.07 -19.13 -5.65
N VAL A 32 11.69 -17.95 -5.67
CA VAL A 32 11.48 -16.93 -6.70
C VAL A 32 12.01 -17.40 -8.05
N GLU A 33 11.11 -17.54 -9.02
CA GLU A 33 11.45 -17.85 -10.41
C GLU A 33 11.72 -16.54 -11.16
N ARG A 34 12.89 -16.46 -11.80
CA ARG A 34 13.31 -15.29 -12.61
C ARG A 34 13.45 -15.66 -14.07
N ASN A 35 13.06 -14.77 -14.97
CA ASN A 35 13.31 -14.93 -16.40
C ASN A 35 14.77 -14.60 -16.77
N GLU A 36 15.14 -14.78 -18.04
CA GLU A 36 16.48 -14.46 -18.56
C GLU A 36 16.88 -12.98 -18.41
N LYS A 37 15.92 -12.09 -18.16
CA LYS A 37 16.13 -10.66 -17.90
C LYS A 37 16.26 -10.32 -16.41
N GLY A 38 16.11 -11.31 -15.53
CA GLY A 38 16.18 -11.14 -14.07
C GLY A 38 14.89 -10.67 -13.41
N GLU A 39 13.79 -10.53 -14.17
CA GLU A 39 12.47 -10.17 -13.65
C GLU A 39 11.82 -11.39 -12.99
N VAL A 40 11.12 -11.18 -11.88
CA VAL A 40 10.42 -12.27 -11.19
C VAL A 40 9.14 -12.61 -11.97
N ILE A 41 9.01 -13.89 -12.31
CA ILE A 41 7.89 -14.44 -13.08
C ILE A 41 7.02 -15.39 -12.25
N GLY A 42 7.47 -15.75 -11.05
CA GLY A 42 6.72 -16.59 -10.13
C GLY A 42 7.42 -16.70 -8.78
N GLY A 43 6.69 -17.19 -7.78
CA GLY A 43 7.24 -17.49 -6.47
C GLY A 43 6.22 -18.15 -5.57
N LYS A 44 6.56 -18.26 -4.29
CA LYS A 44 5.69 -18.78 -3.25
C LYS A 44 5.63 -17.83 -2.05
N SER A 45 4.52 -17.92 -1.32
CA SER A 45 4.31 -17.25 -0.04
C SER A 45 5.34 -17.71 0.99
N PRO A 46 5.98 -16.80 1.75
CA PRO A 46 6.91 -17.16 2.82
C PRO A 46 6.23 -17.85 4.00
N ASP A 47 4.91 -17.63 4.18
CA ASP A 47 4.18 -18.13 5.35
C ASP A 47 3.74 -19.59 5.16
N SER A 48 3.29 -19.94 3.95
CA SER A 48 2.63 -21.21 3.66
C SER A 48 3.31 -22.03 2.56
N GLY A 49 4.21 -21.41 1.78
CA GLY A 49 4.80 -22.03 0.59
C GLY A 49 3.82 -22.22 -0.56
N HIS A 50 2.65 -21.57 -0.52
CA HIS A 50 1.69 -21.61 -1.62
C HIS A 50 2.14 -20.75 -2.80
N PRO A 51 1.83 -21.15 -4.05
CA PRO A 51 2.17 -20.35 -5.22
C PRO A 51 1.45 -19.00 -5.15
N VAL A 52 2.19 -17.94 -5.46
CA VAL A 52 1.64 -16.59 -5.60
C VAL A 52 1.36 -16.27 -7.06
N GLU A 53 0.33 -15.48 -7.31
CA GLU A 53 0.00 -14.95 -8.63
C GLU A 53 0.28 -13.46 -8.69
N LEU A 54 0.85 -13.01 -9.80
CA LEU A 54 1.07 -11.58 -10.04
C LEU A 54 -0.27 -10.92 -10.37
N ILE A 55 -0.80 -10.15 -9.42
CA ILE A 55 -2.02 -9.38 -9.64
C ILE A 55 -1.63 -7.94 -9.93
N LYS A 56 -2.13 -7.44 -11.05
CA LYS A 56 -2.10 -6.02 -11.41
C LYS A 56 -3.50 -5.46 -11.26
N GLU A 57 -3.70 -4.63 -10.25
CA GLU A 57 -4.98 -3.98 -10.00
C GLU A 57 -4.86 -2.47 -10.16
N GLU A 58 -5.72 -1.88 -10.98
CA GLU A 58 -5.85 -0.42 -11.03
C GLU A 58 -6.45 0.06 -9.71
N SER A 59 -5.74 0.97 -9.05
CA SER A 59 -6.20 1.62 -7.82
C SER A 59 -5.92 3.11 -7.87
N TYR A 60 -6.83 3.89 -7.32
CA TYR A 60 -6.51 5.23 -6.86
C TYR A 60 -5.57 5.14 -5.66
N PHE A 61 -4.48 5.90 -5.71
CA PHE A 61 -3.50 6.03 -4.65
C PHE A 61 -3.54 7.44 -4.08
N PHE A 62 -3.55 7.53 -2.76
CA PHE A 62 -3.36 8.77 -2.03
C PHE A 62 -1.86 8.98 -1.76
N ARG A 63 -1.35 10.12 -2.21
CA ARG A 63 0.07 10.47 -2.20
C ARG A 63 0.55 10.88 -0.80
N MET A 64 0.54 9.94 0.15
CA MET A 64 0.91 10.15 1.55
C MET A 64 2.34 10.62 1.72
N SER A 65 3.24 10.15 0.85
CA SER A 65 4.65 10.56 0.80
C SER A 65 4.84 12.08 0.85
N LYS A 66 3.99 12.84 0.15
CA LYS A 66 4.00 14.32 0.13
C LYS A 66 3.76 14.97 1.51
N TYR A 67 3.12 14.26 2.42
CA TYR A 67 2.74 14.76 3.74
C TYR A 67 3.70 14.32 4.85
N ALA A 68 4.66 13.43 4.56
CA ALA A 68 5.62 12.92 5.55
C ALA A 68 6.34 14.05 6.31
N ASP A 69 6.93 15.00 5.58
CA ASP A 69 7.66 16.13 6.18
C ASP A 69 6.76 17.01 7.03
N ARG A 70 5.53 17.28 6.56
CA ARG A 70 4.55 18.09 7.30
C ARG A 70 4.10 17.41 8.59
N LEU A 71 3.97 16.08 8.57
CA LEU A 71 3.64 15.29 9.75
C LEU A 71 4.78 15.27 10.76
N LEU A 72 6.03 15.12 10.31
CA LEU A 72 7.22 15.22 11.18
C LEU A 72 7.28 16.57 11.88
N ASP A 73 7.17 17.66 11.09
CA ASP A 73 7.12 19.03 11.60
C ASP A 73 6.03 19.22 12.67
N TYR A 74 4.85 18.65 12.43
CA TYR A 74 3.73 18.73 13.35
C TYR A 74 4.00 17.96 14.64
N TYR A 75 4.61 16.77 14.57
CA TYR A 75 4.95 15.96 15.74
C TYR A 75 6.09 16.55 16.57
N GLU A 76 6.99 17.31 15.96
CA GLU A 76 8.01 18.10 16.66
C GLU A 76 7.38 19.28 17.40
N LYS A 77 6.47 20.00 16.74
CA LYS A 77 5.76 21.16 17.33
C LYS A 77 4.73 20.76 18.40
N ASN A 78 4.21 19.53 18.34
CA ASN A 78 3.16 19.01 19.24
C ASN A 78 3.60 17.69 19.91
N PRO A 79 4.53 17.74 20.88
CA PRO A 79 5.07 16.52 21.50
C PRO A 79 4.04 15.70 22.29
N SER A 80 2.93 16.31 22.71
CA SER A 80 1.84 15.65 23.44
C SER A 80 0.79 14.99 22.52
N PHE A 81 0.90 15.12 21.19
CA PHE A 81 -0.12 14.63 20.26
C PHE A 81 -0.23 13.10 20.24
N ILE A 82 0.91 12.39 20.30
CA ILE A 82 0.96 10.93 20.38
C ILE A 82 1.47 10.56 21.76
N GLN A 83 0.65 9.81 22.50
CA GLN A 83 0.98 9.32 23.83
C GLN A 83 0.68 7.82 23.93
N PRO A 84 1.55 7.04 24.61
CA PRO A 84 2.83 7.43 25.22
C PRO A 84 3.93 7.70 24.18
N GLU A 85 5.02 8.37 24.58
CA GLU A 85 6.14 8.74 23.71
C GLU A 85 6.79 7.53 22.99
N SER A 86 6.72 6.33 23.59
CA SER A 86 7.17 5.09 22.93
C SER A 86 6.42 4.82 21.62
N ARG A 87 5.11 5.07 21.54
CA ARG A 87 4.31 4.89 20.32
C ARG A 87 4.65 5.94 19.27
N LYS A 88 5.00 7.16 19.68
CA LYS A 88 5.49 8.20 18.79
C LYS A 88 6.78 7.76 18.11
N ASN A 89 7.73 7.25 18.90
CA ASN A 89 9.03 6.82 18.40
C ASN A 89 8.90 5.61 17.45
N GLU A 90 8.00 4.67 17.76
CA GLU A 90 7.69 3.55 16.87
C GLU A 90 7.11 4.05 15.54
N MET A 91 6.12 4.95 15.58
CA MET A 91 5.47 5.47 14.37
C MET A 91 6.47 6.23 13.48
N ILE A 92 7.32 7.07 14.08
CA ILE A 92 8.32 7.84 13.34
C ILE A 92 9.39 6.93 12.74
N ASN A 93 9.94 6.00 13.52
CA ASN A 93 11.08 5.20 13.06
C ASN A 93 10.69 4.07 12.10
N ASN A 94 9.52 3.44 12.29
CA ASN A 94 9.11 2.28 11.51
C ASN A 94 8.34 2.64 10.24
N PHE A 95 7.63 3.79 10.22
CA PHE A 95 6.73 4.13 9.10
C PHE A 95 7.11 5.43 8.39
N ILE A 96 7.49 6.47 9.14
CA ILE A 96 7.72 7.79 8.52
C ILE A 96 9.14 7.94 7.98
N LYS A 97 10.16 7.55 8.77
CA LYS A 97 11.58 7.66 8.38
C LYS A 97 11.99 6.79 7.18
N PRO A 98 11.50 5.54 7.03
CA PRO A 98 11.82 4.74 5.85
C PRO A 98 11.21 5.30 4.55
N GLY A 99 10.21 6.18 4.68
CA GLY A 99 9.40 6.71 3.59
C GLY A 99 7.97 6.19 3.67
N LEU A 100 7.00 7.09 3.66
CA LEU A 100 5.59 6.72 3.60
C LEU A 100 5.26 6.26 2.18
N GLU A 101 4.87 4.99 2.04
CA GLU A 101 4.31 4.48 0.79
C GLU A 101 2.94 5.13 0.52
N ASP A 102 2.62 5.32 -0.76
CA ASP A 102 1.34 5.89 -1.15
C ASP A 102 0.22 4.86 -0.89
N LEU A 103 -0.90 5.34 -0.33
CA LEU A 103 -1.95 4.47 0.18
C LEU A 103 -2.96 4.16 -0.93
N ALA A 104 -3.22 2.88 -1.19
CA ALA A 104 -4.24 2.47 -2.15
C ALA A 104 -5.66 2.66 -1.56
N VAL A 105 -6.38 3.68 -2.04
CA VAL A 105 -7.68 4.14 -1.52
C VAL A 105 -8.90 3.60 -2.29
N SER A 106 -8.69 2.80 -3.34
CA SER A 106 -9.79 2.15 -4.06
C SER A 106 -9.47 0.73 -4.47
N ARG A 107 -10.48 -0.04 -4.85
CA ARG A 107 -10.34 -1.35 -5.49
C ARG A 107 -11.35 -1.50 -6.62
N THR A 108 -11.06 -2.38 -7.56
CA THR A 108 -11.94 -2.74 -8.69
C THR A 108 -12.46 -4.17 -8.58
N THR A 109 -11.93 -4.95 -7.65
CA THR A 109 -12.19 -6.39 -7.50
C THR A 109 -13.52 -6.73 -6.82
N PHE A 110 -14.25 -5.75 -6.28
CA PHE A 110 -15.55 -5.97 -5.66
C PHE A 110 -16.53 -4.82 -5.92
N ASP A 111 -17.82 -5.14 -6.05
CA ASP A 111 -18.90 -4.18 -6.37
C ASP A 111 -19.60 -3.58 -5.14
N TRP A 112 -19.39 -4.15 -3.95
CA TRP A 112 -20.07 -3.75 -2.73
C TRP A 112 -19.31 -2.65 -1.98
N GLY A 113 -19.76 -1.40 -2.11
CA GLY A 113 -19.24 -0.25 -1.37
C GLY A 113 -19.61 1.10 -2.00
N ILE A 114 -18.93 2.17 -1.58
CA ILE A 114 -19.13 3.52 -2.14
C ILE A 114 -18.32 3.64 -3.43
N LYS A 115 -19.00 3.90 -4.55
CA LYS A 115 -18.33 4.09 -5.85
C LYS A 115 -17.62 5.44 -5.91
N VAL A 116 -16.43 5.47 -6.49
CA VAL A 116 -15.69 6.71 -6.72
C VAL A 116 -16.52 7.63 -7.64
N PRO A 117 -16.83 8.87 -7.22
CA PRO A 117 -17.48 9.85 -8.08
C PRO A 117 -16.64 10.03 -9.36
N ASN A 118 -17.25 9.85 -10.53
CA ASN A 118 -16.64 9.88 -11.87
C ASN A 118 -15.88 8.62 -12.33
N ASN A 119 -15.74 7.57 -11.49
CA ASN A 119 -15.23 6.28 -11.94
C ASN A 119 -15.95 5.09 -11.23
N PRO A 120 -17.10 4.65 -11.75
CA PRO A 120 -17.95 3.66 -11.10
C PRO A 120 -17.39 2.22 -11.09
N LYS A 121 -16.24 1.99 -11.76
CA LYS A 121 -15.50 0.73 -11.68
C LYS A 121 -14.71 0.60 -10.37
N HIS A 122 -14.41 1.72 -9.71
CA HIS A 122 -13.67 1.73 -8.46
C HIS A 122 -14.61 1.91 -7.29
N VAL A 123 -14.40 1.09 -6.27
CA VAL A 123 -15.03 1.18 -4.96
C VAL A 123 -14.01 1.72 -3.96
N ILE A 124 -14.41 2.72 -3.18
CA ILE A 124 -13.59 3.36 -2.14
C ILE A 124 -13.31 2.33 -1.04
N TYR A 125 -12.03 2.17 -0.70
CA TYR A 125 -11.58 1.23 0.32
C TYR A 125 -11.69 1.83 1.72
N VAL A 126 -11.81 0.97 2.73
CA VAL A 126 -12.44 1.20 4.06
C VAL A 126 -11.85 2.31 4.96
N TRP A 127 -10.85 3.06 4.53
CA TRP A 127 -10.14 4.05 5.35
C TRP A 127 -10.46 5.52 5.05
N ASP A 128 -11.33 5.81 4.08
CA ASP A 128 -11.70 7.18 3.66
C ASP A 128 -13.03 7.70 4.24
#